data_AF-A0A3D9BU39-F1
#
_entry.id   AF-A0A3D9BU39-F1
#
_cell.length_a   1.000
_cell.length_b   1.000
_cell.length_c   1.000
_cell.angle_alpha   90.00
_cell.angle_beta   90.00
_cell.angle_gamma   90.00
#
_symmetry.space_group_name_H-M   'P 1'
#
loop_
_entity.id
_entity.type
_entity.pdbx_description
1 polymer ?
#
loop_
_entity_poly.entity_id
_entity_poly.type
_entity_poly.pdbx_seq_one_letter_code
_entity_poly.pdbx_strand_id
1 'polypeptide(L)' 'MKVKELDIDQEVIINVTPYKYKGIKKVNFTGIGKIQKIVFETNLGNRYDYKYFDINVGNKDLKEVDGKLELK' A
#
# COMPACT_ATOMS: atom_id res chain seq x y z
N MET A 1 -10.00 -6.55 8.68
CA MET A 1 -9.66 -7.05 7.33
C MET A 1 -8.15 -7.00 7.15
N LYS A 2 -7.58 -7.89 6.35
CA LYS A 2 -6.13 -7.92 6.09
C LYS A 2 -5.77 -7.08 4.87
N VAL A 3 -4.51 -6.65 4.81
CA VAL A 3 -3.99 -5.86 3.68
C VAL A 3 -4.17 -6.59 2.33
N LYS A 4 -4.00 -7.91 2.28
CA LYS A 4 -4.17 -8.71 1.05
C LYS A 4 -5.64 -8.85 0.59
N GLU A 5 -6.59 -8.46 1.44
CA GLU A 5 -8.03 -8.51 1.16
C GLU A 5 -8.56 -7.16 0.67
N LEU A 6 -7.69 -6.16 0.51
CA LEU A 6 -8.05 -4.87 -0.08
C LEU A 6 -8.38 -5.02 -1.57
N ASP A 7 -9.44 -4.35 -2.00
CA ASP A 7 -9.74 -4.15 -3.40
C ASP A 7 -8.76 -3.16 -4.04
N ILE A 8 -8.53 -3.31 -5.34
CA ILE A 8 -7.72 -2.36 -6.10
C ILE A 8 -8.36 -0.96 -6.00
N ASP A 9 -7.51 0.03 -5.79
CA ASP A 9 -7.84 1.44 -5.56
C ASP A 9 -8.58 1.77 -4.25
N GLN A 10 -8.78 0.78 -3.38
CA GLN A 10 -9.30 1.01 -2.04
C GLN A 10 -8.35 1.90 -1.23
N GLU A 11 -8.91 2.91 -0.56
CA GLU A 11 -8.15 3.89 0.20
C GLU A 11 -7.78 3.36 1.59
N VAL A 12 -6.50 3.54 1.96
CA VAL A 12 -5.93 3.21 3.25
C VAL A 12 -5.06 4.36 3.72
N ILE A 13 -5.22 4.76 4.98
CA ILE A 13 -4.37 5.74 5.63
C ILE A 13 -3.07 5.08 6.06
N ILE A 14 -1.95 5.61 5.57
CA ILE A 14 -0.59 5.18 5.91
C ILE A 14 0.15 6.42 6.39
N ASN A 15 0.56 6.44 7.66
CA ASN A 15 1.23 7.60 8.29
C ASN A 15 0.48 8.91 8.00
N VAL A 16 -0.79 8.99 8.42
CA VAL A 16 -1.71 10.14 8.26
C VAL A 16 -2.03 10.56 6.82
N THR A 17 -1.50 9.86 5.81
CA THR A 17 -1.71 10.18 4.39
C THR A 17 -2.56 9.10 3.72
N PRO A 18 -3.59 9.45 2.93
CA PRO A 18 -4.37 8.47 2.18
C PRO A 18 -3.58 7.94 0.99
N TYR A 19 -3.55 6.62 0.83
CA TYR A 19 -3.04 5.93 -0.34
C TYR A 19 -4.06 4.95 -0.88
N LYS A 20 -4.00 4.73 -2.19
CA LYS A 20 -4.77 3.72 -2.90
C LYS A 20 -3.98 2.42 -2.99
N TYR A 21 -4.60 1.30 -2.66
CA TYR A 21 -4.02 -0.01 -2.85
C TYR A 21 -3.89 -0.36 -4.34
N LYS A 22 -2.71 -0.79 -4.78
CA LYS A 22 -2.44 -1.15 -6.19
C LYS A 22 -2.13 -2.63 -6.40
N GLY A 23 -2.34 -3.47 -5.39
CA GLY A 23 -2.04 -4.89 -5.47
C GLY A 23 -0.56 -5.23 -5.20
N ILE A 24 -0.24 -6.51 -5.40
CA ILE A 24 1.14 -7.01 -5.38
C ILE A 24 1.73 -6.84 -6.79
N LYS A 25 2.82 -6.08 -6.92
CA LYS A 25 3.51 -5.85 -8.20
C LYS A 25 4.97 -6.29 -8.13
N LYS A 26 5.52 -6.70 -9.28
CA LYS A 26 6.97 -6.85 -9.45
C LYS A 26 7.57 -5.47 -9.70
N VAL A 27 8.37 -4.98 -8.75
CA VAL A 27 9.02 -3.67 -8.79
C VAL A 27 10.52 -3.88 -8.98
N ASN A 28 11.15 -3.09 -9.84
CA ASN A 28 12.58 -3.15 -10.08
C ASN A 28 13.30 -2.16 -9.16
N PHE A 29 14.09 -2.66 -8.22
CA PHE A 29 14.94 -1.83 -7.37
C PHE A 29 16.39 -1.90 -7.85
N THR A 30 17.00 -0.72 -8.06
CA THR A 30 18.40 -0.61 -8.46
C THR A 30 19.31 -1.34 -7.46
N GLY A 31 20.19 -2.21 -7.96
CA GLY A 31 21.12 -3.01 -7.15
C GLY A 31 20.55 -4.30 -6.55
N ILE A 32 19.23 -4.50 -6.55
CA ILE A 32 18.57 -5.71 -6.00
C ILE A 32 17.90 -6.51 -7.13
N GLY A 33 17.37 -5.84 -8.15
CA GLY A 33 16.61 -6.45 -9.23
C GLY A 33 15.10 -6.43 -9.00
N LYS A 34 14.38 -7.34 -9.67
CA LYS A 34 12.91 -7.39 -9.64
C LYS A 34 12.42 -8.19 -8.44
N ILE A 35 11.66 -7.56 -7.56
CA ILE A 35 11.08 -8.19 -6.35
C ILE A 35 9.58 -7.90 -6.28
N GLN A 36 8.81 -8.83 -5.69
CA GLN A 36 7.39 -8.61 -5.45
C GLN A 36 7.18 -7.76 -4.19
N LYS A 37 6.37 -6.71 -4.31
CA LYS A 37 5.99 -5.82 -3.23
C LYS A 37 4.51 -5.53 -3.28
N ILE A 38 3.93 -5.28 -2.11
CA ILE A 38 2.61 -4.68 -1.95
C ILE A 38 2.79 -3.19 -2.25
N VAL A 39 2.01 -2.67 -3.20
CA VAL A 39 2.15 -1.30 -3.69
C VAL A 39 0.95 -0.47 -3.26
N PHE A 40 1.25 0.70 -2.71
CA PHE A 40 0.29 1.76 -2.48
C PHE A 40 0.75 3.01 -3.21
N GLU A 41 -0.20 3.79 -3.72
CA GLU A 41 0.06 4.99 -4.52
C GLU A 41 -0.83 6.13 -4.04
N THR A 42 -0.29 7.34 -4.00
CA THR A 42 -1.08 8.55 -3.77
C THR A 42 -0.65 9.65 -4.74
N ASN A 43 -1.58 10.48 -5.17
CA ASN A 43 -1.31 11.63 -6.03
C ASN A 43 -1.20 12.87 -5.15
N LEU A 44 -0.01 13.49 -5.13
CA LEU A 44 0.27 14.72 -4.38
C LEU A 44 0.12 15.98 -5.25
N GLY A 45 -0.71 15.91 -6.31
CA GLY A 45 -1.00 16.99 -7.24
C GLY A 45 -0.05 17.03 -8.43
N ASN A 46 1.25 17.23 -8.19
CA ASN A 46 2.27 17.32 -9.24
C ASN A 46 3.11 16.06 -9.42
N ARG A 47 2.98 15.08 -8.52
CA ARG A 47 3.71 13.82 -8.56
C ARG A 47 2.94 12.72 -7.84
N TYR A 48 3.26 11.48 -8.20
CA TYR A 48 2.82 10.32 -7.44
C TYR A 48 3.87 9.94 -6.40
N ASP A 49 3.42 9.67 -5.17
CA ASP A 49 4.23 8.99 -4.17
C ASP A 49 3.80 7.53 -4.06
N TYR A 50 4.78 6.65 -3.83
CA TYR A 50 4.56 5.21 -3.76
C TYR A 50 5.12 4.65 -2.47
N LYS A 51 4.35 3.80 -1.81
CA LYS A 51 4.81 2.99 -0.67
C LYS A 51 4.90 1.53 -1.09
N TYR A 52 6.04 0.92 -0.79
CA TYR A 52 6.34 -0.46 -1.11
C TYR A 52 6.53 -1.24 0.19
N PHE A 53 5.73 -2.25 0.40
CA PHE A 53 5.85 -3.14 1.56
C PHE A 53 6.18 -4.56 1.12
N ASP A 54 6.84 -5.30 1.99
CA ASP A 54 7.04 -6.73 1.81
C ASP A 54 5.71 -7.48 1.73
N ILE A 55 5.69 -8.58 0.98
CA ILE A 55 4.51 -9.44 0.83
C ILE A 55 3.94 -9.93 2.17
N ASN A 56 4.80 -10.05 3.20
CA ASN A 56 4.40 -10.48 4.54
C ASN A 56 3.47 -9.48 5.23
N VAL A 57 3.56 -8.19 4.88
CA VAL A 57 2.63 -7.14 5.35
C VAL A 57 1.20 -7.42 4.88
N GLY A 58 1.02 -8.20 3.80
CA GLY A 58 -0.29 -8.62 3.30
C GLY A 58 -1.13 -9.36 4.33
N ASN A 59 -0.50 -9.99 5.32
CA ASN A 59 -1.19 -10.72 6.39
C ASN A 59 -1.50 -9.84 7.62
N LYS A 60 -1.02 -8.60 7.68
CA LYS A 60 -1.37 -7.67 8.76
C LYS A 60 -2.84 -7.26 8.66
N ASP A 61 -3.47 -7.10 9.82
CA ASP A 61 -4.79 -6.52 9.94
C ASP A 61 -4.75 -4.99 9.81
N LEU A 62 -5.68 -4.47 9.02
CA LEU A 62 -6.00 -3.05 8.96
C LEU A 62 -6.92 -2.72 10.13
N LYS A 63 -6.68 -1.55 10.75
CA LYS A 63 -7.54 -1.02 11.80
C LYS A 63 -8.55 -0.07 11.18
N GLU A 64 -9.82 -0.22 11.53
CA GLU A 64 -10.83 0.76 11.18
C GLU A 64 -10.87 1.85 12.27
N VAL A 65 -10.71 3.11 11.87
CA VAL A 65 -10.76 4.29 12.74
C VAL A 65 -11.59 5.35 12.03
N ASP A 66 -12.68 5.79 12.64
CA ASP A 66 -13.60 6.79 12.08
C ASP A 66 -14.09 6.46 10.66
N GLY A 67 -14.35 5.18 10.39
CA GLY A 67 -14.79 4.68 9.07
C GLY A 67 -13.68 4.63 8.01
N LYS A 68 -12.42 4.84 8.39
CA LYS A 68 -11.25 4.74 7.51
C LYS A 68 -10.37 3.57 7.90
N LEU A 69 -9.77 2.92 6.90
CA LEU A 69 -8.81 1.85 7.12
C LEU A 69 -7.42 2.44 7.33
N GLU A 70 -6.76 2.09 8.42
CA GLU A 70 -5.39 2.48 8.75
C GLU A 70 -4.46 1.27 8.74
N LEU A 71 -3.30 1.44 8.11
CA LEU A 71 -2.18 0.50 8.20
C LEU A 71 -1.13 1.04 9.19
N LYS A 72 -1.03 0.38 10.36
CA LYS A 72 -0.05 0.68 11.42
C LYS A 72 1.10 -0.35 11.49
#